data_AF-A0A818I9E5-F1
#
_entry.id   AF-A0A818I9E5-F1
#
_cell.length_a   1.000
_cell.length_b   1.000
_cell.length_c   1.000
_cell.angle_alpha   90.00
_cell.angle_beta   90.00
_cell.angle_gamma   90.00
#
_symmetry.space_group_name_H-M   'P 1'
#
loop_
_entity.id
_entity.type
_entity.pdbx_description
1 polymer ?
#
loop_
_entity_poly.entity_id
_entity_poly.type
_entity_poly.pdbx_seq_one_letter_code
_entity_poly.pdbx_strand_id
1 'polypeptide(L)'
;MDYAAEKQSLSGERVGFLFFTQNDMPVCVIGQHVLDGKMVELDKPLLVMRKRQADGTNNTSYQVECVIKRKLLFHKRSKSIVHYSSKKM
;
A
#
# COMPACT_ATOMS: atom_id res chain seq x y z
N MET A 1 11.76 34.29 -8.97
CA MET A 1 10.87 33.54 -9.86
C MET A 1 10.67 32.18 -9.22
N ASP A 2 9.55 32.02 -8.52
CA ASP A 2 9.23 30.82 -7.74
C ASP A 2 8.60 29.78 -8.66
N TYR A 3 9.32 28.68 -8.92
CA TYR A 3 8.75 27.50 -9.56
C TYR A 3 7.97 26.70 -8.52
N ALA A 4 6.74 27.11 -8.21
CA ALA A 4 5.79 26.26 -7.54
C ALA A 4 5.31 25.21 -8.55
N ALA A 5 5.96 24.04 -8.57
CA ALA A 5 5.47 22.90 -9.34
C ALA A 5 4.07 22.53 -8.85
N GLU A 6 3.07 22.65 -9.72
CA GLU A 6 1.72 22.12 -9.51
C GLU A 6 1.84 20.64 -9.13
N LYS A 7 1.49 20.29 -7.88
CA LYS A 7 1.42 18.90 -7.45
C LYS A 7 0.22 18.26 -8.13
N GLN A 8 0.46 17.69 -9.30
CA GLN A 8 -0.52 16.87 -10.00
C GLN A 8 -0.97 15.74 -9.06
N SER A 9 -2.28 15.62 -8.85
CA SER A 9 -2.84 14.58 -7.98
C SER A 9 -2.62 13.21 -8.61
N LEU A 10 -2.10 12.25 -7.84
CA LEU A 10 -1.97 10.85 -8.24
C LEU A 10 -3.26 10.05 -7.98
N SER A 11 -4.35 10.72 -7.60
CA SER A 11 -5.63 10.07 -7.30
C SER A 11 -6.19 9.40 -8.55
N GLY A 12 -6.41 8.08 -8.49
CA GLY A 12 -6.94 7.29 -9.60
C GLY A 12 -5.87 6.77 -10.57
N GLU A 13 -4.61 7.21 -10.41
CA GLU A 13 -3.52 6.75 -11.26
C GLU A 13 -2.98 5.38 -10.85
N ARG A 14 -2.58 4.58 -11.84
CA ARG A 14 -1.98 3.26 -11.59
C ARG A 14 -0.51 3.42 -11.20
N VAL A 15 -0.23 3.27 -9.91
CA VAL A 15 1.14 3.38 -9.34
C VAL A 15 2.00 2.13 -9.63
N GLY A 16 1.39 0.96 -9.81
CA GLY A 16 2.11 -0.28 -10.00
C GLY A 16 1.23 -1.51 -10.04
N PHE A 17 1.85 -2.67 -9.79
CA PHE A 17 1.20 -3.97 -9.81
C PHE A 17 1.48 -4.73 -8.52
N LEU A 18 0.44 -5.41 -8.01
CA LEU A 18 0.54 -6.36 -6.91
C LEU A 18 0.00 -7.70 -7.40
N PHE A 19 0.80 -8.75 -7.30
CA PHE A 19 0.38 -10.10 -7.64
C PHE A 19 0.93 -11.11 -6.64
N PHE A 20 0.36 -12.31 -6.65
CA PHE A 20 0.80 -13.42 -5.81
C PHE A 20 1.50 -14.46 -6.68
N THR A 21 2.62 -14.99 -6.17
CA THR A 21 3.26 -16.17 -6.77
C THR A 21 2.43 -17.42 -6.48
N GLN A 22 2.78 -18.55 -7.13
CA GLN A 22 2.16 -19.86 -6.87
C GLN A 22 2.27 -20.32 -5.40
N ASN A 23 3.22 -19.77 -4.64
CA ASN A 23 3.40 -20.09 -3.21
C ASN A 23 2.76 -19.03 -2.30
N ASP A 24 1.76 -18.29 -2.78
CA ASP A 24 1.07 -17.21 -2.06
C ASP A 24 1.97 -16.09 -1.52
N MET A 25 3.17 -15.95 -2.08
CA MET A 25 4.07 -14.85 -1.74
C MET A 25 3.70 -13.61 -2.57
N PRO A 26 3.39 -12.46 -1.94
CA PRO A 26 3.06 -11.23 -2.64
C PRO A 26 4.30 -10.61 -3.27
N VAL A 27 4.19 -10.14 -4.50
CA VAL A 27 5.22 -9.38 -5.22
C VAL A 27 4.61 -8.06 -5.66
N CYS A 28 5.26 -6.96 -5.30
CA CYS A 28 4.86 -5.61 -5.66
C CYS A 28 5.87 -5.01 -6.64
N VAL A 29 5.38 -4.46 -7.76
CA VAL A 29 6.19 -3.82 -8.79
C VAL A 29 5.75 -2.36 -8.90
N ILE A 30 6.66 -1.43 -8.60
CA ILE A 30 6.42 0.02 -8.68
C ILE A 30 7.59 0.65 -9.45
N GLY A 31 7.30 1.24 -10.60
CA GLY A 31 8.34 1.71 -11.52
C GLY A 31 9.32 0.60 -11.88
N GLN A 32 10.62 0.80 -11.62
CA GLN A 32 11.68 -0.17 -11.85
C GLN A 32 11.97 -1.09 -10.66
N HIS A 33 11.24 -0.92 -9.54
CA HIS A 33 11.47 -1.67 -8.32
C HIS A 33 10.54 -2.88 -8.23
N VAL A 34 11.14 -4.02 -7.90
CA VAL A 34 10.43 -5.25 -7.53
C VAL A 34 10.66 -5.52 -6.04
N LEU A 35 9.57 -5.75 -5.32
CA LEU A 35 9.55 -5.99 -3.88
C LEU A 35 8.93 -7.36 -3.61
N ASP A 36 9.74 -8.30 -3.11
CA ASP A 36 9.25 -9.57 -2.60
C ASP A 36 8.71 -9.35 -1.18
N GLY A 37 7.45 -9.68 -0.96
CA GLY A 37 6.78 -9.54 0.33
C GLY A 37 6.43 -10.88 0.96
N LYS A 38 5.77 -10.81 2.11
CA LYS A 38 5.13 -11.94 2.79
C LYS A 38 3.83 -11.51 3.43
N MET A 39 2.87 -12.43 3.55
CA MET A 39 1.69 -12.20 4.39
C MET A 39 2.05 -12.44 5.86
N VAL A 40 1.66 -11.52 6.73
CA VAL A 40 1.99 -11.57 8.16
C VAL A 40 0.73 -11.30 8.97
N GLU A 41 0.42 -12.16 9.94
CA GLU A 41 -0.62 -11.90 10.93
C GLU A 41 -0.14 -10.83 11.93
N LEU A 42 -1.05 -9.94 12.32
CA LEU A 42 -0.76 -8.88 13.27
C LEU A 42 -1.00 -9.40 14.69
N ASP A 43 0.02 -9.36 15.54
CA ASP A 43 -0.11 -9.69 16.97
C ASP A 43 -1.19 -8.84 17.66
N LYS A 44 -1.38 -7.61 17.16
CA LYS A 44 -2.44 -6.68 17.57
C LYS A 44 -3.21 -6.21 16.33
N PRO A 45 -4.43 -6.72 16.08
CA PRO A 45 -5.28 -6.27 14.99
C PRO A 45 -5.56 -4.77 15.04
N LEU A 46 -5.71 -4.14 13.88
CA LEU A 46 -5.96 -2.71 13.75
C LEU A 46 -7.41 -2.45 13.39
N LEU A 47 -8.06 -1.52 14.10
CA LEU A 47 -9.40 -1.04 13.77
C LEU A 47 -9.30 0.12 12.79
N VAL A 48 -10.00 0.04 11.66
CA VAL A 48 -10.15 1.15 10.72
C VAL A 48 -11.42 1.90 11.09
N MET A 49 -11.26 3.19 11.39
CA MET A 49 -12.37 4.08 11.74
C MET A 49 -12.36 5.31 10.84
N ARG A 50 -13.53 5.69 10.35
CA ARG A 50 -13.75 6.94 9.62
C ARG A 50 -14.31 7.98 10.58
N LYS A 51 -13.57 9.06 10.79
CA LYS A 51 -14.08 10.23 11.52
C LYS A 51 -15.25 10.84 10.74
N ARG A 52 -16.37 11.06 11.41
CA ARG A 52 -17.55 11.77 10.90
C ARG A 52 -17.67 13.06 11.70
N GLN A 53 -17.50 14.19 11.02
CA GLN A 53 -17.96 15.48 11.52
C GLN A 53 -19.31 15.73 10.85
N ALA A 54 -20.34 16.01 11.65
CA ALA A 54 -21.60 16.51 11.13
C ALA A 54 -21.44 18.01 10.92
N ASP A 55 -21.58 18.47 9.68
CA ASP A 55 -21.42 19.88 9.32
C ASP A 55 -22.25 20.78 10.24
N GLY A 56 -21.58 21.72 10.91
CA GLY A 56 -22.22 22.69 11.80
C GLY A 56 -22.43 22.25 13.26
N THR A 57 -22.07 21.03 13.66
CA THR A 57 -22.09 20.62 15.07
C THR A 57 -20.70 20.22 15.55
N ASN A 58 -20.33 20.61 16.78
CA ASN A 58 -19.03 20.26 17.37
C ASN A 58 -18.95 18.77 17.79
N ASN A 59 -19.86 17.94 17.30
CA ASN A 59 -20.01 16.56 17.72
C ASN A 59 -19.16 15.66 16.81
N THR A 60 -18.11 15.08 17.37
CA THR A 60 -17.24 14.15 16.64
C THR A 60 -17.74 12.72 16.87
N SER A 61 -18.07 12.02 15.80
CA SER A 61 -18.38 10.60 15.83
C SER A 61 -17.39 9.82 14.96
N TYR A 62 -17.28 8.51 15.21
CA TYR A 62 -16.42 7.62 14.45
C TYR A 62 -17.24 6.44 13.96
N GLN A 63 -17.18 6.18 12.66
CA GLN A 63 -17.76 5.01 12.04
C GLN A 63 -16.69 3.92 11.96
N VAL A 64 -16.98 2.74 12.48
CA VAL A 64 -16.11 1.56 12.32
C VAL A 64 -16.29 1.01 10.90
N GLU A 65 -15.19 0.85 10.16
CA GLU A 65 -15.21 0.37 8.78
C GLU A 65 -14.81 -1.12 8.71
N CYS A 66 -13.66 -1.49 9.29
CA CYS A 66 -13.19 -2.86 9.29
C CYS A 66 -12.12 -3.14 10.37
N VAL A 67 -11.75 -4.41 10.52
CA VAL A 67 -10.62 -4.86 11.36
C VAL A 67 -9.57 -5.51 10.48
N ILE A 68 -8.35 -4.96 10.48
CA ILE A 68 -7.20 -5.51 9.78
C ILE A 68 -6.48 -6.50 10.71
N LYS A 69 -6.46 -7.78 10.31
CA LYS A 69 -5.77 -8.86 11.06
C LYS A 69 -4.45 -9.30 10.43
N ARG A 70 -4.23 -8.98 9.15
CA ARG A 70 -3.04 -9.37 8.38
C ARG A 70 -2.56 -8.22 7.52
N LYS A 71 -1.26 -8.21 7.22
CA LYS A 71 -0.64 -7.26 6.28
C LYS A 71 0.25 -7.96 5.27
N LEU A 72 0.43 -7.34 4.11
CA LEU A 72 1.51 -7.66 3.19
C LEU A 72 2.75 -6.85 3.61
N LEU A 73 3.83 -7.53 3.97
CA LEU A 73 5.06 -6.90 4.44
C LEU A 73 6.16 -7.02 3.39
N PHE A 74 6.59 -5.87 2.86
CA PHE A 74 7.73 -5.73 1.95
C PHE A 74 8.92 -5.11 2.72
N HIS A 75 9.65 -5.93 3.47
CA HIS A 75 10.75 -5.44 4.32
C HIS A 75 12.14 -5.58 3.69
N LYS A 76 12.27 -6.40 2.65
CA LYS A 76 13.55 -6.59 1.95
C LYS A 76 13.81 -5.43 0.99
N ARG A 77 15.10 -5.12 0.76
CA ARG A 77 15.53 -4.11 -0.23
C ARG A 77 14.92 -4.43 -1.60
N SER A 78 14.43 -3.40 -2.28
CA SER A 78 13.91 -3.51 -3.64
C SER A 78 15.00 -3.99 -4.60
N LYS A 79 14.59 -4.82 -5.56
CA LYS A 79 15.45 -5.28 -6.66
C LYS A 79 15.12 -4.46 -7.91
N SER A 80 16.11 -4.25 -8.76
CA SER A 80 15.86 -3.75 -10.11
C SER A 80 15.11 -4.82 -10.90
N ILE A 81 14.12 -4.41 -11.71
CA ILE A 81 13.35 -5.31 -12.58
C ILE A 81 14.26 -6.12 -13.53
N VAL A 82 15.38 -5.54 -13.96
CA VAL A 82 16.38 -6.19 -14.82
C VAL A 82 17.03 -7.40 -14.12
N HIS A 83 17.22 -7.34 -12.80
CA HIS A 83 17.76 -8.45 -12.01
C HIS A 83 16.70 -9.47 -11.59
N TYR A 84 15.42 -9.15 -11.76
CA TYR A 84 14.32 -10.07 -11.45
C TYR A 84 14.09 -11.07 -12.58
N SER A 85 14.15 -10.62 -13.84
CA SER A 85 13.99 -11.48 -15.03
C SER A 85 15.06 -12.55 -15.15
N SER A 86 16.27 -12.31 -14.62
CA SER A 86 17.37 -13.28 -14.64
C SER A 86 17.24 -14.41 -13.61
N LYS A 87 16.25 -14.37 -12.70
CA LYS A 87 16.01 -15.43 -11.71
C LYS A 87 14.94 -16.46 -12.12
N LYS A 88 14.41 -16.39 -13.35
CA LYS A 88 13.52 -17.41 -13.92
C LYS A 88 13.67 -17.50 -15.45
N MET A 89 14.57 -18.37 -15.90
CA MET A 89 14.28 -19.52 -16.77
C MET A 89 14.95 -20.74 -16.17
#